data_AF-A0A3B8PSV8-F1
#
_entry.id   AF-A0A3B8PSV8-F1
#
_cell.length_a   1.000
_cell.length_b   1.000
_cell.length_c   1.000
_cell.angle_alpha   90.00
_cell.angle_beta   90.00
_cell.angle_gamma   90.00
#
_symmetry.space_group_name_H-M   'P 1'
#
loop_
_entity.id
_entity.type
_entity.pdbx_description
1 polymer ?
#
loop_
_entity_poly.entity_id
_entity_poly.type
_entity_poly.pdbx_seq_one_letter_code
_entity_poly.pdbx_strand_id
1 'polypeptide(L)'
;MATLIPMPKWGMTMQEGTVGSWLKAEGDRVEAGEEIVEIESDKAIQLVESPASGVLARILVTAGETVPITTPIAVIVDEGEEVPEEMIAAAAAAASVADTDDPPATPEPTPAAAPAAPRRRGGRVPASPAAKRLAREHDIDLGSITATGPDGLIVIEDVQAAIEEASTPSGPVTVVAFFCRGTRLEGRLYLPEYLFESDNPVTVEDPGLPGVVLCLGYTYTQDLLVPEMARQLAQSGRACLVFDYRGFGRSGDPVEAVRPLDQVEDIRAAVSFLSGRDEVDASRVALLGISLGGSHAVTAAAVDPRIAAVATVSAAGDLRRLLQASRDEDAWTAFQDRVDADRLARARGRDGEIVDAWEIIQPDPDSRTFLDQLYAEFPGLACRLSLETADALLSYTPEVSAPGIAPRPVLLIHGENDRLVQPDESESLATAIGESARSVVIPDMAHFDWARPGDARYEKVLETIDGWLNDIWG
;
A
#
# COMPACT_ATOMS: atom_id res chain seq x y z
N MET A 1 -22.20 17.45 39.60
CA MET A 1 -22.80 16.22 39.03
C MET A 1 -21.72 15.42 38.31
N ALA A 2 -21.51 14.16 38.67
CA ALA A 2 -20.50 13.31 38.03
C ALA A 2 -20.92 12.89 36.61
N THR A 3 -20.05 13.13 35.64
CA THR A 3 -20.24 12.81 34.21
C THR A 3 -19.23 11.74 33.79
N LEU A 4 -19.72 10.62 33.27
CA LEU A 4 -18.87 9.55 32.74
C LEU A 4 -18.48 9.83 31.30
N ILE A 5 -17.22 9.59 30.98
CA ILE A 5 -16.72 9.59 29.61
C ILE A 5 -16.69 8.12 29.15
N PRO A 6 -17.55 7.70 28.21
CA PRO A 6 -17.48 6.36 27.65
C PRO A 6 -16.45 6.27 26.53
N MET A 7 -15.93 5.07 26.28
CA MET A 7 -15.22 4.70 25.06
C MET A 7 -16.14 5.02 23.86
N PRO A 8 -15.75 5.96 22.97
CA PRO A 8 -16.57 6.40 21.87
C PRO A 8 -16.74 5.29 20.83
N LYS A 9 -17.83 5.37 20.07
CA LYS A 9 -18.06 4.52 18.91
C LYS A 9 -17.94 5.35 17.65
N TRP A 10 -16.92 5.07 16.84
CA TRP A 10 -16.74 5.67 15.52
C TRP A 10 -16.97 4.62 14.43
N GLY A 11 -18.06 4.78 13.69
CA GLY A 11 -18.48 3.84 12.64
C GLY A 11 -19.30 2.65 13.15
N MET A 12 -20.02 1.99 12.24
CA MET A 12 -20.95 0.90 12.60
C MET A 12 -20.23 -0.40 13.01
N THR A 13 -18.98 -0.60 12.58
CA THR A 13 -18.21 -1.84 12.77
C THR A 13 -17.28 -1.82 13.98
N MET A 14 -17.06 -0.68 14.64
CA MET A 14 -16.17 -0.57 15.80
C MET A 14 -16.78 -1.28 17.01
N GLN A 15 -16.01 -2.20 17.62
CA GLN A 15 -16.42 -2.99 18.79
C GLN A 15 -15.61 -2.64 20.04
N GLU A 16 -14.36 -2.21 19.88
CA GLU A 16 -13.44 -1.84 20.94
C GLU A 16 -12.53 -0.69 20.50
N GLY A 17 -11.84 -0.06 21.45
CA GLY A 17 -10.85 0.97 21.20
C GLY A 17 -9.72 0.92 22.24
N THR A 18 -8.53 1.34 21.84
CA THR A 18 -7.34 1.40 22.69
C THR A 18 -7.11 2.82 23.16
N VAL A 19 -6.90 3.03 24.45
CA VAL A 19 -6.53 4.37 24.97
C VAL A 19 -5.08 4.64 24.60
N GLY A 20 -4.83 5.59 23.69
CA GLY A 20 -3.48 5.92 23.22
C GLY A 20 -2.72 6.78 24.24
N SER A 21 -3.16 8.03 24.45
CA SER A 21 -2.53 8.95 25.39
C SER A 21 -3.54 9.89 26.06
N TRP A 22 -3.41 10.08 27.38
CA TRP A 22 -4.22 11.07 28.10
C TRP A 22 -3.61 12.46 27.91
N LEU A 23 -4.42 13.41 27.43
CA LEU A 23 -4.04 14.82 27.25
C LEU A 23 -4.22 15.63 28.54
N LYS A 24 -4.96 15.08 29.51
CA LYS A 24 -5.25 15.64 30.83
C LYS A 24 -4.97 14.63 31.93
N ALA A 25 -4.51 15.09 33.09
CA ALA A 25 -4.26 14.26 34.26
C ALA A 25 -5.42 14.34 35.27
N GLU A 26 -5.51 13.35 36.17
CA GLU A 26 -6.44 13.42 37.30
C GLU A 26 -6.19 14.68 38.14
N GLY A 27 -7.26 15.41 38.44
CA GLY A 27 -7.23 16.71 39.12
C GLY A 27 -7.15 17.91 38.18
N ASP A 28 -6.95 17.72 36.87
CA ASP A 28 -6.93 18.83 35.92
C ASP A 28 -8.33 19.39 35.65
N ARG A 29 -8.40 20.71 35.47
CA ARG A 29 -9.60 21.39 34.98
C ARG A 29 -9.76 21.13 33.48
N VAL A 30 -10.99 20.78 33.09
CA VAL A 30 -11.40 20.52 31.70
C VAL A 30 -12.62 21.36 31.36
N GLU A 31 -12.68 21.88 30.13
CA GLU A 31 -13.86 22.57 29.61
C GLU A 31 -14.62 21.68 28.62
N ALA A 32 -15.95 21.84 28.50
CA ALA A 32 -16.73 21.11 27.51
C ALA A 32 -16.22 21.41 26.08
N GLY A 33 -15.99 20.37 25.28
CA GLY A 33 -15.37 20.47 23.95
C GLY A 33 -13.83 20.49 23.96
N GLU A 34 -13.18 20.44 25.13
CA GLU A 34 -11.72 20.33 25.22
C GLU A 34 -11.27 18.89 25.03
N GLU A 35 -10.23 18.66 24.22
CA GLU A 35 -9.65 17.33 23.99
C GLU A 35 -8.96 16.80 25.26
N ILE A 36 -9.34 15.60 25.71
CA ILE A 36 -8.90 15.03 27.00
C ILE A 36 -8.15 13.71 26.88
N VAL A 37 -8.39 12.93 25.82
CA VAL A 37 -7.74 11.63 25.59
C VAL A 37 -7.71 11.28 24.12
N GLU A 38 -6.62 10.65 23.69
CA GLU A 38 -6.42 10.07 22.38
C GLU A 38 -6.82 8.60 22.41
N ILE A 39 -7.67 8.21 21.46
CA ILE A 39 -8.15 6.84 21.32
C ILE A 39 -7.76 6.33 19.94
N GLU A 40 -7.09 5.20 19.95
CA GLU A 40 -6.65 4.45 18.78
C GLU A 40 -7.69 3.36 18.48
N SER A 41 -8.13 3.31 17.24
CA SER A 41 -8.85 2.17 16.68
C SER A 41 -8.02 1.52 15.57
N ASP A 42 -8.52 0.40 15.06
CA ASP A 42 -8.05 -0.28 13.84
C ASP A 42 -7.91 0.61 12.58
N LYS A 43 -8.48 1.82 12.58
CA LYS A 43 -8.61 2.69 11.40
C LYS A 43 -8.04 4.07 11.57
N ALA A 44 -8.08 4.62 12.78
CA ALA A 44 -7.69 5.99 13.03
C ALA A 44 -7.40 6.22 14.51
N ILE A 45 -6.52 7.18 14.74
CA ILE A 45 -6.31 7.82 16.02
C ILE A 45 -7.19 9.06 16.06
N GLN A 46 -8.03 9.19 17.09
CA GLN A 46 -8.96 10.31 17.24
C GLN A 46 -8.93 10.86 18.67
N LEU A 47 -9.12 12.16 18.78
CA LEU A 47 -9.18 12.86 20.05
C LEU A 47 -10.61 12.90 20.57
N VAL A 48 -10.80 12.53 21.83
CA VAL A 48 -12.08 12.62 22.52
C VAL A 48 -12.17 13.94 23.25
N GLU A 49 -13.20 14.70 22.93
CA GLU A 49 -13.55 15.94 23.61
C GLU A 49 -14.34 15.67 24.89
N SER A 50 -14.13 16.51 25.90
CA SER A 50 -14.86 16.46 27.16
C SER A 50 -16.34 16.79 26.95
N PRO A 51 -17.28 15.97 27.43
CA PRO A 51 -18.72 16.25 27.30
C PRO A 51 -19.22 17.34 28.26
N ALA A 52 -18.43 17.73 29.27
CA ALA A 52 -18.81 18.71 30.29
C ALA A 52 -17.58 19.48 30.81
N SER A 53 -17.79 20.70 31.33
CA SER A 53 -16.76 21.43 32.07
C SER A 53 -16.71 20.94 33.52
N GLY A 54 -15.51 20.81 34.09
CA GLY A 54 -15.32 20.35 35.47
C GLY A 54 -13.88 19.99 35.79
N VAL A 55 -13.68 19.08 36.73
CA VAL A 55 -12.39 18.49 37.09
C VAL A 55 -12.36 17.03 36.63
N LEU A 56 -11.33 16.61 35.91
CA LEU A 56 -11.09 15.21 35.57
C LEU A 56 -10.75 14.45 36.86
N ALA A 57 -11.76 13.85 37.48
CA ALA A 57 -11.65 13.34 38.83
C ALA A 57 -10.88 12.03 38.92
N ARG A 58 -11.08 11.15 37.92
CA ARG A 58 -10.42 9.84 37.86
C ARG A 58 -10.36 9.29 36.45
N ILE A 59 -9.22 8.69 36.11
CA ILE A 59 -8.99 7.88 34.92
C ILE A 59 -9.27 6.42 35.30
N LEU A 60 -10.15 5.76 34.55
CA LEU A 60 -10.59 4.40 34.81
C LEU A 60 -9.90 3.38 33.92
N VAL A 61 -9.41 3.81 32.75
CA VAL A 61 -8.67 2.99 31.78
C VAL A 61 -7.37 3.71 31.43
N THR A 62 -6.25 3.04 31.64
CA THR A 62 -4.91 3.61 31.47
C THR A 62 -4.44 3.55 30.01
N ALA A 63 -3.45 4.36 29.65
CA ALA A 63 -2.88 4.36 28.31
C ALA A 63 -2.28 2.98 27.96
N GLY A 64 -2.61 2.47 26.78
CA GLY A 64 -2.26 1.14 26.27
C GLY A 64 -3.33 0.07 26.51
N GLU A 65 -4.40 0.36 27.25
CA GLU A 65 -5.49 -0.60 27.49
C GLU A 65 -6.58 -0.52 26.42
N THR A 66 -7.01 -1.69 25.93
CA THR A 66 -8.13 -1.85 24.98
C THR A 66 -9.39 -2.23 25.73
N VAL A 67 -10.48 -1.49 25.50
CA VAL A 67 -11.79 -1.77 26.12
C VAL A 67 -12.92 -1.70 25.09
N PRO A 68 -14.03 -2.44 25.29
CA PRO A 68 -15.19 -2.36 24.41
C PRO A 68 -15.75 -0.95 24.31
N ILE A 69 -16.37 -0.62 23.17
CA ILE A 69 -17.11 0.63 23.01
C ILE A 69 -18.17 0.77 24.13
N THR A 70 -18.47 1.99 24.53
CA THR A 70 -19.37 2.36 25.64
C THR A 70 -18.84 2.09 27.05
N THR A 71 -17.68 1.43 27.21
CA THR A 71 -17.04 1.23 28.52
C THR A 71 -16.61 2.57 29.11
N PRO A 72 -16.96 2.93 30.36
CA PRO A 72 -16.50 4.17 30.98
C PRO A 72 -14.97 4.20 31.13
N ILE A 73 -14.32 5.23 30.58
CA ILE A 73 -12.86 5.40 30.60
C ILE A 73 -12.38 6.48 31.58
N ALA A 74 -13.25 7.43 31.96
CA ALA A 74 -12.95 8.44 32.98
C ALA A 74 -14.21 9.09 33.58
N VAL A 75 -14.02 9.86 34.66
CA VAL A 75 -15.07 10.59 35.39
C VAL A 75 -14.71 12.07 35.51
N ILE A 76 -15.66 12.96 35.20
CA ILE A 76 -15.57 14.41 35.45
C ILE A 76 -16.56 14.79 36.56
N VAL A 77 -16.16 15.66 37.49
CA VAL A 77 -17.02 16.21 38.55
C VAL A 77 -16.97 17.74 38.59
N ASP A 78 -17.95 18.38 39.25
CA ASP A 78 -17.93 19.81 39.46
C ASP A 78 -16.85 20.22 40.49
N GLU A 79 -16.39 21.47 40.41
CA GLU A 79 -15.31 22.00 41.26
C GLU A 79 -15.73 21.95 42.76
N GLY A 80 -15.05 21.09 43.54
CA GLY A 80 -15.31 20.90 44.98
C GLY A 80 -16.23 19.72 45.36
N GLU A 81 -16.57 18.85 44.41
CA GLU A 81 -17.39 17.66 44.61
C GLU A 81 -16.53 16.38 44.58
N GLU A 82 -16.70 15.46 45.53
CA GLU A 82 -16.01 14.16 45.53
C GLU A 82 -16.77 13.13 44.66
N VAL A 83 -16.05 12.23 43.99
CA VAL A 83 -16.65 11.18 43.17
C VAL A 83 -17.38 10.18 44.09
N PRO A 84 -18.67 9.88 43.88
CA PRO A 84 -19.36 8.84 44.63
C PRO A 84 -18.66 7.49 44.41
N GLU A 85 -18.18 6.85 45.48
CA GLU A 85 -17.46 5.56 45.41
C GLU A 85 -18.25 4.46 44.67
N GLU A 86 -19.59 4.52 44.72
CA GLU A 86 -20.49 3.60 44.01
C GLU A 86 -20.36 3.69 42.48
N MET A 87 -20.03 4.86 41.93
CA MET A 87 -19.87 5.08 40.48
C MET A 87 -18.52 4.54 39.98
N ILE A 88 -17.49 4.64 40.81
CA ILE A 88 -16.16 4.05 40.57
C ILE A 88 -16.25 2.51 40.64
N ALA A 89 -16.98 1.98 41.63
CA ALA A 89 -17.16 0.53 41.81
C ALA A 89 -17.98 -0.10 40.66
N ALA A 90 -19.02 0.59 40.17
CA ALA A 90 -19.81 0.13 39.03
C ALA A 90 -19.03 0.12 37.70
N ALA A 91 -18.14 1.09 37.49
CA ALA A 91 -17.29 1.14 36.30
C ALA A 91 -16.16 0.10 36.33
N ALA A 92 -15.55 -0.13 37.50
CA ALA A 92 -14.54 -1.19 37.69
C ALA A 92 -15.13 -2.60 37.53
N ALA A 93 -16.39 -2.82 37.94
CA ALA A 93 -17.07 -4.10 37.75
C ALA A 93 -17.40 -4.40 36.27
N ALA A 94 -17.63 -3.36 35.44
CA ALA A 94 -17.87 -3.52 34.00
C ALA A 94 -16.59 -3.82 33.20
N ALA A 95 -15.42 -3.37 33.67
CA ALA A 95 -14.11 -3.68 33.08
C ALA A 95 -13.57 -5.07 33.49
N SER A 96 -14.12 -5.69 34.54
CA SER A 96 -13.64 -6.96 35.13
C SER A 96 -14.26 -8.23 34.54
N VAL A 97 -15.13 -8.16 33.52
CA VAL A 97 -15.85 -9.34 32.98
C VAL A 97 -15.06 -10.09 31.89
N ALA A 98 -13.78 -9.79 31.68
CA ALA A 98 -12.92 -10.46 30.71
C ALA A 98 -11.91 -11.45 31.32
N ASP A 99 -11.92 -11.64 32.65
CA ASP A 99 -10.94 -12.51 33.32
C ASP A 99 -11.63 -13.58 34.17
N THR A 100 -11.96 -14.70 33.53
CA THR A 100 -12.19 -16.00 34.19
C THR A 100 -11.61 -17.12 33.34
N ASP A 101 -10.34 -17.45 33.55
CA ASP A 101 -9.93 -18.82 33.90
C ASP A 101 -8.49 -18.84 34.45
N ASP A 102 -8.36 -19.29 35.71
CA ASP A 102 -7.14 -19.32 36.56
C ASP A 102 -6.34 -20.65 36.35
N PRO A 103 -5.02 -20.73 36.68
CA PRO A 103 -4.01 -21.68 36.18
C PRO A 103 -3.66 -22.84 37.17
N PRO A 104 -2.61 -23.67 36.94
CA PRO A 104 -1.23 -23.39 37.44
C PRO A 104 -0.09 -23.99 36.53
N ALA A 105 1.23 -23.78 36.65
CA ALA A 105 2.12 -23.56 37.81
C ALA A 105 3.51 -22.96 37.40
N THR A 106 4.20 -22.35 38.37
CA THR A 106 5.55 -21.74 38.32
C THR A 106 6.70 -22.78 38.44
N PRO A 107 7.93 -22.49 37.96
CA PRO A 107 8.98 -21.95 38.85
C PRO A 107 9.90 -20.83 38.27
N GLU A 108 10.44 -20.03 39.20
CA GLU A 108 11.45 -18.92 39.13
C GLU A 108 12.92 -19.36 38.80
N PRO A 109 13.96 -18.48 38.77
CA PRO A 109 14.13 -17.12 38.22
C PRO A 109 15.49 -16.88 37.47
N THR A 110 15.77 -15.64 37.02
CA THR A 110 17.09 -14.93 36.83
C THR A 110 17.56 -14.68 35.38
N PRO A 111 18.27 -13.57 35.00
CA PRO A 111 18.31 -12.17 35.48
C PRO A 111 18.11 -11.08 34.38
N ALA A 112 18.00 -9.84 34.86
CA ALA A 112 17.83 -8.55 34.18
C ALA A 112 18.81 -8.18 33.04
N ALA A 113 18.26 -7.47 32.04
CA ALA A 113 18.98 -6.52 31.18
C ALA A 113 18.79 -5.08 31.70
N ALA A 114 19.85 -4.29 31.56
CA ALA A 114 20.04 -2.95 32.12
C ALA A 114 19.20 -1.85 31.40
N PRO A 115 19.12 -0.63 31.95
CA PRO A 115 18.02 0.32 31.68
C PRO A 115 18.15 1.03 30.33
N ALA A 116 17.04 1.12 29.59
CA ALA A 116 16.87 2.03 28.48
C ALA A 116 16.94 3.50 28.96
N ALA A 117 17.64 4.32 28.18
CA ALA A 117 17.83 5.75 28.39
C ALA A 117 16.48 6.52 28.46
N PRO A 118 16.42 7.65 29.18
CA PRO A 118 15.16 8.34 29.46
C PRO A 118 14.62 9.02 28.20
N ARG A 119 13.41 8.63 27.77
CA ARG A 119 12.62 9.42 26.81
C ARG A 119 12.31 10.78 27.44
N ARG A 120 12.76 11.87 26.81
CA ARG A 120 12.47 13.24 27.25
C ARG A 120 11.03 13.62 26.88
N ARG A 121 10.36 14.25 27.85
CA ARG A 121 8.98 14.77 27.79
C ARG A 121 8.81 15.85 26.71
N GLY A 122 7.60 15.88 26.17
CA GLY A 122 7.13 16.72 25.07
C GLY A 122 7.39 18.21 25.22
N GLY A 123 7.99 18.77 24.18
CA GLY A 123 8.03 20.17 23.83
C GLY A 123 7.97 20.25 22.31
N ARG A 124 7.30 21.28 21.76
CA ARG A 124 7.16 21.48 20.31
C ARG A 124 8.56 21.50 19.68
N VAL A 125 8.86 20.52 18.83
CA VAL A 125 10.19 20.41 18.20
C VAL A 125 10.44 21.66 17.34
N PRO A 126 11.47 22.46 17.66
CA PRO A 126 11.79 23.65 16.90
C PRO A 126 12.32 23.24 15.53
N ALA A 127 11.55 23.51 14.48
CA ALA A 127 11.90 23.21 13.09
C ALA A 127 11.49 24.36 12.17
N SER A 128 12.29 24.62 11.13
CA SER A 128 12.01 25.65 10.13
C SER A 128 10.70 25.34 9.37
N PRO A 129 9.99 26.33 8.80
CA PRO A 129 8.78 26.07 8.01
C PRO A 129 9.01 25.15 6.81
N ALA A 130 10.20 25.20 6.21
CA ALA A 130 10.59 24.32 5.11
C ALA A 130 10.85 22.89 5.59
N ALA A 131 11.56 22.71 6.70
CA ALA A 131 11.76 21.40 7.35
C ALA A 131 10.44 20.75 7.77
N LYS A 132 9.52 21.51 8.39
CA LYS A 132 8.19 20.99 8.77
C LYS A 132 7.36 20.53 7.59
N ARG A 133 7.42 21.28 6.48
CA ARG A 133 6.72 20.91 5.25
C ARG A 133 7.33 19.64 4.66
N LEU A 134 8.65 19.59 4.52
CA LEU A 134 9.36 18.43 3.95
C LEU A 134 9.16 17.18 4.81
N ALA A 135 9.25 17.31 6.14
CA ALA A 135 9.06 16.20 7.07
C ALA A 135 7.64 15.64 6.98
N ARG A 136 6.62 16.50 6.92
CA ARG A 136 5.24 16.07 6.72
C ARG A 136 5.03 15.43 5.33
N GLU A 137 5.64 15.97 4.29
CA GLU A 137 5.55 15.40 2.94
C GLU A 137 6.15 13.99 2.89
N HIS A 138 7.29 13.77 3.56
CA HIS A 138 8.01 12.49 3.59
C HIS A 138 7.66 11.56 4.75
N ASP A 139 6.66 11.93 5.57
CA ASP A 139 6.25 11.22 6.79
C ASP A 139 7.42 10.95 7.75
N ILE A 140 8.29 11.95 7.93
CA ILE A 140 9.41 11.91 8.85
C ILE A 140 9.01 12.54 10.18
N ASP A 141 9.15 11.79 11.27
CA ASP A 141 9.01 12.32 12.62
C ASP A 141 10.16 13.30 12.93
N LEU A 142 9.85 14.59 13.05
CA LEU A 142 10.83 15.60 13.46
C LEU A 142 11.44 15.31 14.85
N GLY A 143 10.75 14.58 15.71
CA GLY A 143 11.24 14.19 17.03
C GLY A 143 12.39 13.19 17.00
N SER A 144 12.56 12.46 15.89
CA SER A 144 13.64 11.49 15.70
C SER A 144 14.91 12.12 15.11
N ILE A 145 14.82 13.34 14.57
CA ILE A 145 15.91 14.02 13.87
C ILE A 145 16.81 14.79 14.84
N THR A 146 18.12 14.65 14.68
CA THR A 146 19.10 15.50 15.36
C THR A 146 19.21 16.85 14.64
N ALA A 147 18.81 17.93 15.30
CA ALA A 147 18.86 19.28 14.74
C ALA A 147 20.31 19.79 14.57
N THR A 148 20.63 20.32 13.39
CA THR A 148 21.95 20.95 13.12
C THR A 148 21.89 22.48 12.99
N GLY A 149 20.69 23.06 12.91
CA GLY A 149 20.50 24.49 12.75
C GLY A 149 20.78 25.33 14.02
N PRO A 150 20.76 26.68 13.88
CA PRO A 150 20.98 27.60 14.99
C PRO A 150 19.99 27.36 16.13
N ASP A 151 20.44 27.45 17.38
CA ASP A 151 19.63 27.26 18.59
C ASP A 151 18.90 25.90 18.67
N GLY A 152 19.40 24.87 17.98
CA GLY A 152 18.79 23.54 17.94
C GLY A 152 17.55 23.46 17.04
N LEU A 153 17.43 24.36 16.06
CA LEU A 153 16.39 24.34 15.04
C LEU A 153 16.65 23.25 14.00
N ILE A 154 15.68 22.37 13.74
CA ILE A 154 15.75 21.43 12.61
C ILE A 154 15.63 22.21 11.30
N VAL A 155 16.65 22.10 10.46
CA VAL A 155 16.69 22.73 9.13
C VAL A 155 16.28 21.74 8.05
N ILE A 156 16.10 22.22 6.81
CA ILE A 156 15.60 21.36 5.73
C ILE A 156 16.61 20.24 5.42
N GLU A 157 17.90 20.53 5.55
CA GLU A 157 19.01 19.59 5.34
C GLU A 157 18.96 18.41 6.33
N ASP A 158 18.53 18.65 7.57
CA ASP A 158 18.38 17.58 8.58
C ASP A 158 17.28 16.60 8.20
N VAL A 159 16.18 17.12 7.64
CA VAL A 159 15.07 16.29 7.14
C VAL A 159 15.48 15.56 5.88
N GLN A 160 16.25 16.19 4.98
CA GLN A 160 16.80 15.53 3.79
C GLN A 160 17.71 14.36 4.18
N ALA A 161 18.60 14.56 5.17
CA ALA A 161 19.46 13.49 5.67
C ALA A 161 18.65 12.34 6.31
N ALA A 162 17.60 12.66 7.07
CA ALA A 162 16.72 11.63 7.65
C ALA A 162 15.94 10.85 6.58
N ILE A 163 15.53 11.51 5.48
CA ILE A 163 14.92 10.84 4.32
C ILE A 163 15.92 9.90 3.67
N GLU A 164 17.15 10.37 3.46
CA GLU A 164 18.24 9.59 2.85
C GLU A 164 18.57 8.35 3.71
N GLU A 165 18.69 8.53 5.03
CA GLU A 165 18.90 7.45 6.00
C GLU A 165 17.73 6.45 5.99
N ALA A 166 16.47 6.91 6.04
CA ALA A 166 15.29 6.04 5.97
C ALA A 166 15.19 5.30 4.63
N SER A 167 15.78 5.84 3.56
CA SER A 167 15.83 5.22 2.25
C SER A 167 17.04 4.30 2.04
N THR A 168 17.96 4.21 3.01
CA THR A 168 19.08 3.27 2.99
C THR A 168 18.58 1.86 3.32
N PRO A 169 18.89 0.82 2.52
CA PRO A 169 18.39 -0.52 2.78
C PRO A 169 19.00 -1.10 4.06
N SER A 170 18.15 -1.49 5.01
CA SER A 170 18.58 -2.12 6.27
C SER A 170 18.50 -3.66 6.23
N GLY A 171 18.05 -4.23 5.12
CA GLY A 171 17.94 -5.66 4.92
C GLY A 171 17.43 -6.03 3.52
N PRO A 172 17.29 -7.35 3.23
CA PRO A 172 16.91 -7.87 1.90
C PRO A 172 15.54 -7.39 1.41
N VAL A 173 14.66 -6.96 2.32
CA VAL A 173 13.39 -6.32 2.00
C VAL A 173 13.28 -5.06 2.84
N THR A 174 13.20 -3.91 2.17
CA THR A 174 13.10 -2.60 2.83
C THR A 174 11.84 -1.89 2.35
N VAL A 175 11.07 -1.30 3.27
CA VAL A 175 9.95 -0.41 2.90
C VAL A 175 10.53 0.90 2.38
N VAL A 176 10.06 1.33 1.23
CA VAL A 176 10.54 2.52 0.55
C VAL A 176 9.38 3.40 0.14
N ALA A 177 9.64 4.69 -0.04
CA ALA A 177 8.67 5.61 -0.58
C ALA A 177 9.30 6.60 -1.54
N PHE A 178 8.53 7.02 -2.52
CA PHE A 178 8.91 8.01 -3.53
C PHE A 178 7.68 8.82 -3.94
N PHE A 179 7.85 9.85 -4.77
CA PHE A 179 6.77 10.77 -5.09
C PHE A 179 6.48 10.82 -6.58
N CYS A 180 5.19 10.84 -6.92
CA CYS A 180 4.71 11.12 -8.26
C CYS A 180 3.74 12.31 -8.20
N ARG A 181 4.16 13.45 -8.75
CA ARG A 181 3.34 14.69 -8.86
C ARG A 181 2.73 15.14 -7.52
N GLY A 182 3.46 14.96 -6.42
CA GLY A 182 3.04 15.32 -5.06
C GLY A 182 2.33 14.19 -4.30
N THR A 183 1.98 13.09 -4.95
CA THR A 183 1.46 11.89 -4.28
C THR A 183 2.62 11.03 -3.78
N ARG A 184 2.64 10.71 -2.49
CA ARG A 184 3.56 9.72 -1.92
C ARG A 184 3.13 8.31 -2.36
N LEU A 185 4.06 7.59 -2.96
CA LEU A 185 3.90 6.20 -3.35
C LEU A 185 4.78 5.35 -2.44
N GLU A 186 4.21 4.31 -1.86
CA GLU A 186 4.91 3.37 -0.99
C GLU A 186 5.13 2.04 -1.70
N GLY A 187 6.28 1.42 -1.42
CA GLY A 187 6.65 0.14 -1.95
C GLY A 187 7.61 -0.63 -1.05
N ARG A 188 8.05 -1.77 -1.58
CA ARG A 188 9.10 -2.61 -1.02
C ARG A 188 10.20 -2.77 -2.05
N LEU A 189 11.42 -2.50 -1.62
CA LEU A 189 12.63 -2.81 -2.36
C LEU A 189 13.16 -4.15 -1.88
N TYR A 190 13.32 -5.08 -2.82
CA TYR A 190 13.88 -6.40 -2.62
C TYR A 190 15.30 -6.41 -3.20
N LEU A 191 16.26 -6.79 -2.37
CA LEU A 191 17.67 -6.86 -2.70
C LEU A 191 18.20 -8.27 -2.40
N PRO A 192 19.27 -8.71 -3.08
CA PRO A 192 19.88 -10.01 -2.80
C PRO A 192 20.34 -10.11 -1.34
N GLU A 193 20.09 -11.25 -0.71
CA GLU A 193 20.45 -11.49 0.70
C GLU A 193 21.95 -11.37 0.96
N TYR A 194 22.79 -11.78 -0.02
CA TYR A 194 24.25 -11.74 0.10
C TYR A 194 24.82 -10.34 0.34
N LEU A 195 24.07 -9.28 0.01
CA LEU A 195 24.47 -7.90 0.27
C LEU A 195 24.48 -7.56 1.77
N PHE A 196 23.81 -8.36 2.59
CA PHE A 196 23.62 -8.12 4.02
C PHE A 196 24.33 -9.17 4.90
N GLU A 197 25.12 -10.06 4.30
CA GLU A 197 25.83 -11.13 5.02
C GLU A 197 27.12 -10.67 5.72
N SER A 198 27.60 -9.45 5.44
CA SER A 198 28.83 -8.89 6.03
C SER A 198 28.55 -7.63 6.85
N ASP A 199 29.38 -7.36 7.87
CA ASP A 199 29.34 -6.13 8.67
C ASP A 199 29.73 -4.85 7.90
N ASN A 200 30.06 -4.97 6.60
CA ASN A 200 30.40 -3.83 5.74
C ASN A 200 29.15 -3.25 5.07
N PRO A 201 29.16 -1.95 4.73
CA PRO A 201 28.07 -1.32 3.97
C PRO A 201 27.81 -2.08 2.66
N VAL A 202 26.55 -2.10 2.22
CA VAL A 202 26.13 -2.61 0.92
C VAL A 202 26.87 -1.83 -0.17
N THR A 203 28.01 -2.35 -0.65
CA THR A 203 28.72 -1.81 -1.80
C THR A 203 28.63 -2.83 -2.92
N VAL A 204 27.77 -2.57 -3.90
CA VAL A 204 27.77 -3.34 -5.15
C VAL A 204 28.93 -2.83 -6.00
N GLU A 205 29.83 -3.72 -6.42
CA GLU A 205 30.89 -3.37 -7.36
C GLU A 205 30.29 -2.95 -8.71
N ASP A 206 30.92 -2.00 -9.41
CA ASP A 206 30.48 -1.59 -10.75
C ASP A 206 30.64 -2.77 -11.75
N PRO A 207 29.58 -3.17 -12.48
CA PRO A 207 28.25 -2.55 -12.56
C PRO A 207 27.29 -2.93 -11.43
N GLY A 208 26.53 -1.92 -10.97
CA GLY A 208 25.42 -2.09 -10.02
C GLY A 208 24.39 -3.12 -10.48
N LEU A 209 23.46 -3.51 -9.59
CA LEU A 209 22.47 -4.54 -9.88
C LEU A 209 21.52 -4.11 -11.02
N PRO A 210 21.14 -5.03 -11.91
CA PRO A 210 19.98 -4.79 -12.75
C PRO A 210 18.72 -4.55 -11.91
N GLY A 211 17.91 -3.59 -12.33
CA GLY A 211 16.67 -3.22 -11.66
C GLY A 211 15.43 -3.80 -12.33
N VAL A 212 14.44 -4.23 -11.56
CA VAL A 212 13.11 -4.65 -12.05
C VAL A 212 12.03 -3.91 -11.27
N VAL A 213 11.18 -3.14 -11.95
CA VAL A 213 9.96 -2.59 -11.34
C VAL A 213 8.78 -3.51 -11.68
N LEU A 214 8.15 -4.08 -10.65
CA LEU A 214 6.95 -4.91 -10.80
C LEU A 214 5.72 -4.01 -10.88
N CYS A 215 5.03 -4.04 -12.01
CA CYS A 215 3.82 -3.26 -12.29
C CYS A 215 2.59 -4.12 -12.01
N LEU A 216 1.80 -3.72 -11.01
CA LEU A 216 0.74 -4.53 -10.43
C LEU A 216 -0.51 -4.62 -11.32
N GLY A 217 -1.26 -5.72 -11.16
CA GLY A 217 -2.52 -5.95 -11.87
C GLY A 217 -3.68 -5.10 -11.33
N TYR A 218 -4.87 -5.34 -11.88
CA TYR A 218 -6.07 -4.59 -11.56
C TYR A 218 -6.42 -4.70 -10.07
N THR A 219 -6.38 -3.56 -9.37
CA THR A 219 -6.68 -3.41 -7.92
C THR A 219 -5.72 -4.11 -6.95
N TYR A 220 -4.58 -4.62 -7.44
CA TYR A 220 -3.60 -5.27 -6.57
C TYR A 220 -2.81 -4.26 -5.72
N THR A 221 -2.30 -4.75 -4.60
CA THR A 221 -1.35 -4.04 -3.75
C THR A 221 -0.01 -4.78 -3.71
N GLN A 222 1.03 -4.11 -3.24
CA GLN A 222 2.40 -4.61 -3.12
C GLN A 222 2.52 -5.87 -2.25
N ASP A 223 1.51 -6.17 -1.43
CA ASP A 223 1.46 -7.33 -0.55
C ASP A 223 0.78 -8.55 -1.21
N LEU A 224 0.24 -8.40 -2.42
CA LEU A 224 -0.65 -9.37 -3.04
C LEU A 224 -0.02 -10.07 -4.25
N LEU A 225 0.09 -11.40 -4.19
CA LEU A 225 0.51 -12.34 -5.26
C LEU A 225 1.97 -12.22 -5.78
N VAL A 226 2.58 -11.05 -5.70
CA VAL A 226 3.91 -10.76 -6.25
C VAL A 226 5.11 -10.80 -5.26
N PRO A 227 4.95 -10.74 -3.92
CA PRO A 227 6.09 -10.68 -3.01
C PRO A 227 7.12 -11.81 -3.16
N GLU A 228 6.66 -13.05 -3.40
CA GLU A 228 7.56 -14.20 -3.57
C GLU A 228 8.33 -14.12 -4.89
N MET A 229 7.67 -13.68 -5.97
CA MET A 229 8.32 -13.48 -7.27
C MET A 229 9.41 -12.40 -7.18
N ALA A 230 9.12 -11.29 -6.50
CA ALA A 230 10.11 -10.23 -6.28
C ALA A 230 11.31 -10.72 -5.46
N ARG A 231 11.07 -11.52 -4.41
CA ARG A 231 12.12 -12.14 -3.59
C ARG A 231 13.01 -13.07 -4.42
N GLN A 232 12.41 -13.95 -5.21
CA GLN A 232 13.16 -14.92 -6.02
C GLN A 232 13.96 -14.23 -7.13
N LEU A 233 13.38 -13.23 -7.80
CA LEU A 233 14.12 -12.41 -8.77
C LEU A 233 15.29 -11.65 -8.13
N ALA A 234 15.11 -11.16 -6.90
CA ALA A 234 16.18 -10.51 -6.15
C ALA A 234 17.28 -11.49 -5.75
N GLN A 235 16.93 -12.70 -5.31
CA GLN A 235 17.89 -13.78 -5.03
C GLN A 235 18.69 -14.20 -6.28
N SER A 236 18.11 -14.06 -7.48
CA SER A 236 18.82 -14.19 -8.76
C SER A 236 19.71 -12.98 -9.14
N GLY A 237 19.98 -12.06 -8.20
CA GLY A 237 20.95 -10.98 -8.38
C GLY A 237 20.39 -9.67 -8.94
N ARG A 238 19.16 -9.30 -8.57
CA ARG A 238 18.48 -8.08 -9.06
C ARG A 238 17.96 -7.21 -7.93
N ALA A 239 17.82 -5.92 -8.19
CA ALA A 239 17.05 -5.03 -7.33
C ALA A 239 15.60 -4.98 -7.82
N CYS A 240 14.65 -5.49 -7.04
CA CYS A 240 13.25 -5.54 -7.43
C CYS A 240 12.42 -4.55 -6.62
N LEU A 241 11.71 -3.66 -7.30
CA LEU A 241 10.78 -2.71 -6.67
C LEU A 241 9.34 -3.15 -6.93
N VAL A 242 8.59 -3.35 -5.85
CA VAL A 242 7.13 -3.51 -5.88
C VAL A 242 6.53 -2.30 -5.18
N PHE A 243 5.49 -1.68 -5.73
CA PHE A 243 4.88 -0.50 -5.13
C PHE A 243 3.37 -0.47 -5.34
N ASP A 244 2.67 0.21 -4.44
CA ASP A 244 1.24 0.47 -4.59
C ASP A 244 1.00 1.65 -5.54
N TYR A 245 0.08 1.50 -6.49
CA TYR A 245 -0.37 2.63 -7.30
C TYR A 245 -1.08 3.68 -6.45
N ARG A 246 -1.11 4.94 -6.92
CA ARG A 246 -1.81 6.02 -6.21
C ARG A 246 -3.26 5.63 -5.85
N GLY A 247 -3.62 5.89 -4.61
CA GLY A 247 -4.91 5.58 -4.00
C GLY A 247 -5.22 4.10 -3.81
N PHE A 248 -4.23 3.23 -3.96
CA PHE A 248 -4.29 1.83 -3.57
C PHE A 248 -3.29 1.55 -2.45
N GLY A 249 -3.58 0.53 -1.64
CA GLY A 249 -2.72 0.11 -0.54
C GLY A 249 -2.30 1.28 0.36
N ARG A 250 -0.99 1.53 0.43
CA ARG A 250 -0.37 2.57 1.27
C ARG A 250 0.05 3.82 0.50
N SER A 251 -0.31 3.92 -0.77
CA SER A 251 0.11 5.01 -1.66
C SER A 251 -0.92 6.14 -1.75
N GLY A 252 -0.67 7.24 -1.06
CA GLY A 252 -1.50 8.44 -1.12
C GLY A 252 -2.92 8.24 -0.58
N ASP A 253 -3.76 9.26 -0.77
CA ASP A 253 -5.15 9.19 -0.34
C ASP A 253 -5.94 8.19 -1.20
N PRO A 254 -6.86 7.40 -0.62
CA PRO A 254 -7.71 6.48 -1.37
C PRO A 254 -8.41 7.17 -2.54
N VAL A 255 -8.36 6.54 -3.71
CA VAL A 255 -9.11 7.00 -4.89
C VAL A 255 -10.18 5.98 -5.25
N GLU A 256 -11.29 6.47 -5.78
CA GLU A 256 -12.40 5.60 -6.18
C GLU A 256 -12.30 5.16 -7.66
N ALA A 257 -11.19 5.43 -8.37
CA ALA A 257 -11.08 5.08 -9.79
C ALA A 257 -9.67 4.64 -10.19
N VAL A 258 -9.60 3.61 -11.02
CA VAL A 258 -8.37 3.23 -11.75
C VAL A 258 -8.29 4.08 -13.00
N ARG A 259 -7.25 4.92 -13.09
CA ARG A 259 -6.94 5.75 -14.26
C ARG A 259 -5.62 5.29 -14.85
N PRO A 260 -5.62 4.53 -15.97
CA PRO A 260 -4.41 3.92 -16.52
C PRO A 260 -3.24 4.88 -16.73
N LEU A 261 -3.50 6.08 -17.27
CA LEU A 261 -2.44 7.04 -17.56
C LEU A 261 -1.81 7.63 -16.28
N ASP A 262 -2.58 7.75 -15.20
CA ASP A 262 -2.01 8.18 -13.92
C ASP A 262 -1.09 7.10 -13.33
N GLN A 263 -1.48 5.82 -13.46
CA GLN A 263 -0.66 4.69 -13.01
C GLN A 263 0.58 4.49 -13.89
N VAL A 264 0.50 4.80 -15.19
CA VAL A 264 1.68 4.87 -16.08
C VAL A 264 2.66 5.94 -15.59
N GLU A 265 2.18 7.11 -15.16
CA GLU A 265 3.06 8.12 -14.56
C GLU A 265 3.68 7.64 -13.24
N ASP A 266 2.94 6.88 -12.42
CA ASP A 266 3.48 6.27 -11.20
C ASP A 266 4.61 5.27 -11.51
N ILE A 267 4.48 4.46 -12.56
CA ILE A 267 5.57 3.57 -13.02
C ILE A 267 6.81 4.38 -13.40
N ARG A 268 6.65 5.49 -14.12
CA ARG A 268 7.78 6.35 -14.51
C ARG A 268 8.46 7.00 -13.31
N ALA A 269 7.69 7.33 -12.26
CA ALA A 269 8.25 7.75 -10.98
C ALA A 269 9.00 6.61 -10.27
N ALA A 270 8.46 5.40 -10.27
CA ALA A 270 9.09 4.20 -9.72
C ALA A 270 10.41 3.86 -10.41
N VAL A 271 10.48 3.97 -11.74
CA VAL A 271 11.72 3.86 -12.52
C VAL A 271 12.73 4.93 -12.12
N SER A 272 12.27 6.18 -11.95
CA SER A 272 13.16 7.28 -11.50
C SER A 272 13.75 7.00 -10.11
N PHE A 273 12.92 6.49 -9.20
CA PHE A 273 13.35 6.10 -7.86
C PHE A 273 14.37 4.95 -7.93
N LEU A 274 14.05 3.86 -8.63
CA LEU A 274 14.92 2.69 -8.70
C LEU A 274 16.25 2.98 -9.41
N SER A 275 16.22 3.72 -10.52
CA SER A 275 17.44 4.15 -11.24
C SER A 275 18.30 5.14 -10.44
N GLY A 276 17.75 5.80 -9.43
CA GLY A 276 18.47 6.75 -8.59
C GLY A 276 19.19 6.10 -7.40
N ARG A 277 19.09 4.78 -7.24
CA ARG A 277 19.69 4.05 -6.12
C ARG A 277 21.14 3.67 -6.40
N ASP A 278 22.00 3.81 -5.40
CA ASP A 278 23.43 3.55 -5.53
C ASP A 278 23.73 2.08 -5.88
N GLU A 279 22.91 1.15 -5.40
CA GLU A 279 23.05 -0.28 -5.67
C GLU A 279 22.52 -0.71 -7.06
N VAL A 280 21.90 0.19 -7.84
CA VAL A 280 21.25 -0.13 -9.11
C VAL A 280 22.00 0.47 -10.30
N ASP A 281 22.23 -0.35 -11.32
CA ASP A 281 22.67 0.14 -12.63
C ASP A 281 21.48 0.75 -13.38
N ALA A 282 21.46 2.09 -13.42
CA ALA A 282 20.41 2.87 -14.08
C ALA A 282 20.23 2.56 -15.57
N SER A 283 21.22 1.96 -16.24
CA SER A 283 21.13 1.54 -17.65
C SER A 283 20.44 0.18 -17.84
N ARG A 284 20.26 -0.59 -16.75
CA ARG A 284 19.68 -1.94 -16.74
C ARG A 284 18.41 -2.01 -15.90
N VAL A 285 17.46 -1.10 -16.12
CA VAL A 285 16.14 -1.13 -15.47
C VAL A 285 15.07 -1.66 -16.42
N ALA A 286 14.46 -2.78 -16.05
CA ALA A 286 13.33 -3.38 -16.76
C ALA A 286 12.01 -3.20 -16.00
N LEU A 287 10.91 -3.30 -16.73
CA LEU A 287 9.57 -3.46 -16.14
C LEU A 287 9.13 -4.92 -16.25
N LEU A 288 8.51 -5.43 -15.18
CA LEU A 288 7.75 -6.68 -15.20
C LEU A 288 6.30 -6.35 -14.87
N GLY A 289 5.42 -6.35 -15.87
CA GLY A 289 4.02 -6.01 -15.66
C GLY A 289 3.08 -7.20 -15.73
N ILE A 290 2.12 -7.26 -14.82
CA ILE A 290 1.19 -8.39 -14.70
C ILE A 290 -0.24 -7.93 -14.97
N SER A 291 -0.96 -8.62 -15.84
CA SER A 291 -2.33 -8.28 -16.22
C SER A 291 -2.44 -6.82 -16.69
N LEU A 292 -3.31 -6.01 -16.09
CA LEU A 292 -3.39 -4.57 -16.35
C LEU A 292 -2.04 -3.84 -16.13
N GLY A 293 -1.22 -4.27 -15.18
CA GLY A 293 0.14 -3.75 -14.98
C GLY A 293 1.08 -4.06 -16.15
N GLY A 294 0.83 -5.14 -16.89
CA GLY A 294 1.50 -5.47 -18.15
C GLY A 294 1.16 -4.49 -19.25
N SER A 295 -0.12 -4.15 -19.38
CA SER A 295 -0.59 -3.07 -20.26
C SER A 295 0.07 -1.73 -19.92
N HIS A 296 0.15 -1.40 -18.63
CA HIS A 296 0.83 -0.19 -18.16
C HIS A 296 2.33 -0.20 -18.44
N ALA A 297 3.00 -1.33 -18.25
CA ALA A 297 4.42 -1.48 -18.52
C ALA A 297 4.76 -1.24 -20.00
N VAL A 298 3.95 -1.78 -20.92
CA VAL A 298 4.07 -1.52 -22.36
C VAL A 298 3.92 -0.02 -22.66
N THR A 299 2.87 0.62 -22.14
CA THR A 299 2.65 2.05 -22.37
C THR A 299 3.77 2.92 -21.77
N ALA A 300 4.22 2.60 -20.56
CA ALA A 300 5.30 3.34 -19.90
C ALA A 300 6.61 3.24 -20.68
N ALA A 301 6.99 2.02 -21.11
CA ALA A 301 8.19 1.80 -21.89
C ALA A 301 8.16 2.49 -23.25
N ALA A 302 7.00 2.53 -23.91
CA ALA A 302 6.85 3.20 -25.19
C ALA A 302 7.17 4.71 -25.15
N VAL A 303 6.99 5.36 -23.99
CA VAL A 303 7.19 6.81 -23.84
C VAL A 303 8.39 7.18 -22.97
N ASP A 304 8.98 6.23 -22.24
CA ASP A 304 10.13 6.47 -21.36
C ASP A 304 11.35 5.67 -21.85
N PRO A 305 12.36 6.34 -22.44
CA PRO A 305 13.53 5.67 -23.01
C PRO A 305 14.50 5.11 -21.96
N ARG A 306 14.29 5.43 -20.67
CA ARG A 306 15.13 4.91 -19.57
C ARG A 306 14.84 3.44 -19.26
N ILE A 307 13.64 2.98 -19.61
CA ILE A 307 13.26 1.57 -19.44
C ILE A 307 14.00 0.76 -20.51
N ALA A 308 14.90 -0.10 -20.08
CA ALA A 308 15.79 -0.88 -20.94
C ALA A 308 15.09 -2.09 -21.58
N ALA A 309 14.11 -2.68 -20.88
CA ALA A 309 13.39 -3.87 -21.34
C ALA A 309 12.02 -4.00 -20.65
N VAL A 310 11.12 -4.79 -21.24
CA VAL A 310 9.78 -5.07 -20.66
C VAL A 310 9.48 -6.56 -20.72
N ALA A 311 9.07 -7.15 -19.60
CA ALA A 311 8.40 -8.44 -19.55
C ALA A 311 6.94 -8.25 -19.13
N THR A 312 6.03 -9.03 -19.71
CA THR A 312 4.63 -9.04 -19.29
C THR A 312 4.10 -10.44 -19.03
N VAL A 313 3.16 -10.57 -18.09
CA VAL A 313 2.37 -11.79 -17.87
C VAL A 313 0.89 -11.45 -18.06
N SER A 314 0.22 -12.10 -19.02
CA SER A 314 -1.21 -11.92 -19.31
C SER A 314 -1.64 -10.47 -19.59
N ALA A 315 -0.82 -9.71 -20.34
CA ALA A 315 -1.12 -8.31 -20.66
C ALA A 315 -2.17 -8.17 -21.78
N ALA A 316 -3.02 -7.15 -21.63
CA ALA A 316 -3.99 -6.74 -22.64
C ALA A 316 -3.42 -5.68 -23.61
N GLY A 317 -3.69 -5.83 -24.91
CA GLY A 317 -3.31 -4.87 -25.94
C GLY A 317 -4.35 -3.78 -26.17
N ASP A 318 -5.62 -4.10 -25.95
CA ASP A 318 -6.76 -3.16 -26.02
C ASP A 318 -7.78 -3.45 -24.91
N LEU A 319 -7.95 -2.51 -23.98
CA LEU A 319 -8.86 -2.70 -22.86
C LEU A 319 -10.33 -2.58 -23.27
N ARG A 320 -10.65 -1.94 -24.41
CA ARG A 320 -12.01 -2.00 -24.96
C ARG A 320 -12.35 -3.41 -25.39
N ARG A 321 -11.43 -4.07 -26.09
CA ARG A 321 -11.58 -5.46 -26.56
C ARG A 321 -11.70 -6.43 -25.39
N LEU A 322 -10.87 -6.26 -24.35
CA LEU A 322 -10.96 -7.00 -23.10
C LEU A 322 -12.36 -6.89 -22.47
N LEU A 323 -12.87 -5.66 -22.28
CA LEU A 323 -14.18 -5.44 -21.67
C LEU A 323 -15.32 -6.00 -22.53
N GLN A 324 -15.19 -5.95 -23.86
CA GLN A 324 -16.19 -6.52 -24.75
C GLN A 324 -16.22 -8.06 -24.71
N ALA A 325 -15.06 -8.72 -24.57
CA ALA A 325 -14.92 -10.18 -24.70
C ALA A 325 -15.79 -10.98 -23.71
N SER A 326 -16.07 -10.42 -22.53
CA SER A 326 -16.90 -11.07 -21.50
C SER A 326 -18.41 -10.82 -21.67
N ARG A 327 -18.82 -10.06 -22.69
CA ARG A 327 -20.19 -9.54 -22.85
C ARG A 327 -20.75 -9.90 -24.21
N ASP A 328 -22.01 -10.33 -24.25
CA ASP A 328 -22.75 -10.43 -25.51
C ASP A 328 -23.11 -9.02 -26.05
N GLU A 329 -23.69 -8.95 -27.24
CA GLU A 329 -23.97 -7.68 -27.93
C GLU A 329 -24.92 -6.76 -27.14
N ASP A 330 -25.95 -7.33 -26.53
CA ASP A 330 -26.95 -6.60 -25.74
C ASP A 330 -26.32 -6.10 -24.43
N ALA A 331 -25.59 -6.96 -23.71
CA ALA A 331 -24.89 -6.62 -22.48
C ALA A 331 -23.78 -5.58 -22.72
N TRP A 332 -23.08 -5.67 -23.84
CA TRP A 332 -22.06 -4.70 -24.24
C TRP A 332 -22.66 -3.32 -24.53
N THR A 333 -23.76 -3.28 -25.27
CA THR A 333 -24.50 -2.05 -25.55
C THR A 333 -25.01 -1.42 -24.25
N ALA A 334 -25.64 -2.22 -23.38
CA ALA A 334 -26.12 -1.74 -22.09
C ALA A 334 -24.98 -1.24 -21.17
N PHE A 335 -23.83 -1.90 -21.19
CA PHE A 335 -22.66 -1.47 -20.44
C PHE A 335 -22.12 -0.13 -20.96
N GLN A 336 -22.01 0.04 -22.27
CA GLN A 336 -21.63 1.33 -22.87
C GLN A 336 -22.61 2.45 -22.51
N ASP A 337 -23.91 2.20 -22.62
CA ASP A 337 -24.94 3.18 -22.26
C ASP A 337 -24.88 3.57 -20.77
N ARG A 338 -24.61 2.60 -19.88
CA ARG A 338 -24.42 2.84 -18.44
C ARG A 338 -23.19 3.73 -18.18
N VAL A 339 -22.06 3.45 -18.83
CA VAL A 339 -20.85 4.27 -18.72
C VAL A 339 -21.06 5.69 -19.27
N ASP A 340 -21.76 5.84 -20.40
CA ASP A 340 -22.07 7.14 -20.97
C ASP A 340 -23.02 7.96 -20.07
N ALA A 341 -24.01 7.29 -19.45
CA ALA A 341 -24.91 7.91 -18.48
C ALA A 341 -24.17 8.38 -17.22
N ASP A 342 -23.27 7.55 -16.68
CA ASP A 342 -22.37 7.90 -15.57
C ASP A 342 -21.49 9.11 -15.92
N ARG A 343 -20.84 9.10 -17.09
CA ARG A 343 -20.01 10.22 -17.57
C ARG A 343 -20.81 11.53 -17.64
N LEU A 344 -22.04 11.48 -18.14
CA LEU A 344 -22.93 12.63 -18.19
C LEU A 344 -23.38 13.10 -16.80
N ALA A 345 -23.60 12.17 -15.86
CA ALA A 345 -23.93 12.50 -14.48
C ALA A 345 -22.78 13.25 -13.79
N ARG A 346 -21.54 12.72 -13.91
CA ARG A 346 -20.32 13.36 -13.40
C ARG A 346 -20.08 14.74 -14.01
N ALA A 347 -20.24 14.89 -15.33
CA ALA A 347 -20.13 16.18 -16.01
C ALA A 347 -21.14 17.24 -15.51
N ARG A 348 -22.23 16.80 -14.86
CA ARG A 348 -23.24 17.68 -14.24
C ARG A 348 -23.01 17.89 -12.74
N GLY A 349 -21.87 17.46 -12.21
CA GLY A 349 -21.49 17.62 -10.81
C GLY A 349 -22.11 16.61 -9.86
N ARG A 350 -22.56 15.44 -10.36
CA ARG A 350 -22.96 14.31 -9.50
C ARG A 350 -21.76 13.40 -9.26
N ASP A 351 -21.80 12.64 -8.16
CA ASP A 351 -20.83 11.57 -7.92
C ASP A 351 -20.96 10.47 -8.98
N GLY A 352 -19.86 9.78 -9.25
CA GLY A 352 -19.85 8.63 -10.14
C GLY A 352 -20.56 7.43 -9.51
N GLU A 353 -21.13 6.56 -10.35
CA GLU A 353 -21.72 5.31 -9.90
C GLU A 353 -20.62 4.37 -9.36
N ILE A 354 -20.74 3.96 -8.10
CA ILE A 354 -19.80 3.07 -7.44
C ILE A 354 -20.27 1.60 -7.54
N VAL A 355 -19.46 0.76 -8.18
CA VAL A 355 -19.73 -0.66 -8.46
C VAL A 355 -18.67 -1.56 -7.84
N ASP A 356 -18.93 -2.88 -7.78
CA ASP A 356 -17.84 -3.84 -7.53
C ASP A 356 -16.81 -3.78 -8.66
N ALA A 357 -15.51 -3.81 -8.34
CA ALA A 357 -14.45 -3.68 -9.34
C ALA A 357 -14.56 -4.74 -10.47
N TRP A 358 -15.05 -5.94 -10.15
CA TRP A 358 -15.23 -7.06 -11.09
C TRP A 358 -16.57 -7.05 -11.83
N GLU A 359 -17.45 -6.07 -11.58
CA GLU A 359 -18.54 -5.74 -12.53
C GLU A 359 -17.99 -5.05 -13.79
N ILE A 360 -16.84 -4.38 -13.68
CA ILE A 360 -16.18 -3.67 -14.77
C ILE A 360 -15.38 -4.66 -15.62
N ILE A 361 -14.38 -5.33 -15.05
CA ILE A 361 -13.67 -6.43 -15.71
C ILE A 361 -14.32 -7.73 -15.22
N GLN A 362 -15.18 -8.34 -16.04
CA GLN A 362 -15.94 -9.51 -15.58
C GLN A 362 -15.07 -10.77 -15.65
N PRO A 363 -14.83 -11.44 -14.52
CA PRO A 363 -14.02 -12.65 -14.52
C PRO A 363 -14.75 -13.83 -15.13
N ASP A 364 -14.01 -14.69 -15.82
CA ASP A 364 -14.46 -16.02 -16.16
C ASP A 364 -14.68 -16.87 -14.88
N PRO A 365 -15.39 -18.02 -14.96
CA PRO A 365 -15.72 -18.82 -13.77
C PRO A 365 -14.51 -19.27 -12.93
N ASP A 366 -13.38 -19.59 -13.55
CA ASP A 366 -12.18 -20.06 -12.85
C ASP A 366 -11.53 -18.88 -12.11
N SER A 367 -11.41 -17.73 -12.81
CA SER A 367 -10.98 -16.46 -12.23
C SER A 367 -11.87 -16.00 -11.06
N ARG A 368 -13.19 -16.11 -11.20
CA ARG A 368 -14.14 -15.76 -10.13
C ARG A 368 -13.93 -16.65 -8.90
N THR A 369 -13.75 -17.94 -9.11
CA THR A 369 -13.51 -18.91 -8.03
C THR A 369 -12.22 -18.58 -7.28
N PHE A 370 -11.15 -18.23 -8.00
CA PHE A 370 -9.90 -17.79 -7.39
C PHE A 370 -10.10 -16.52 -6.55
N LEU A 371 -10.76 -15.50 -7.10
CA LEU A 371 -11.02 -14.22 -6.42
C LEU A 371 -11.91 -14.40 -5.19
N ASP A 372 -12.92 -15.27 -5.25
CA ASP A 372 -13.77 -15.61 -4.10
C ASP A 372 -12.98 -16.22 -2.95
N GLN A 373 -12.05 -17.14 -3.25
CA GLN A 373 -11.16 -17.72 -2.24
C GLN A 373 -10.24 -16.65 -1.63
N LEU A 374 -9.65 -15.81 -2.48
CA LEU A 374 -8.77 -14.74 -2.05
C LEU A 374 -9.49 -13.73 -1.15
N TYR A 375 -10.73 -13.34 -1.49
CA TYR A 375 -11.52 -12.39 -0.70
C TYR A 375 -12.13 -13.00 0.56
N ALA A 376 -12.32 -14.33 0.59
CA ALA A 376 -12.68 -15.01 1.84
C ALA A 376 -11.52 -14.97 2.85
N GLU A 377 -10.28 -15.09 2.39
CA GLU A 377 -9.08 -15.02 3.24
C GLU A 377 -8.71 -13.58 3.59
N PHE A 378 -8.85 -12.65 2.64
CA PHE A 378 -8.50 -11.24 2.79
C PHE A 378 -9.66 -10.32 2.37
N PRO A 379 -10.71 -10.18 3.21
CA PRO A 379 -11.89 -9.37 2.87
C PRO A 379 -11.59 -7.90 2.56
N GLY A 380 -10.51 -7.35 3.13
CA GLY A 380 -10.06 -5.97 2.88
C GLY A 380 -9.56 -5.70 1.46
N LEU A 381 -9.33 -6.74 0.64
CA LEU A 381 -8.96 -6.61 -0.76
C LEU A 381 -10.17 -6.39 -1.68
N ALA A 382 -11.39 -6.60 -1.18
CA ALA A 382 -12.60 -6.31 -1.93
C ALA A 382 -12.68 -4.80 -2.20
N CYS A 383 -12.60 -4.42 -3.47
CA CYS A 383 -12.54 -3.03 -3.89
C CYS A 383 -13.81 -2.64 -4.65
N ARG A 384 -14.31 -1.44 -4.36
CA ARG A 384 -15.38 -0.81 -5.13
C ARG A 384 -14.83 0.38 -5.87
N LEU A 385 -15.24 0.54 -7.12
CA LEU A 385 -14.73 1.56 -8.02
C LEU A 385 -15.87 2.32 -8.67
N SER A 386 -15.63 3.59 -8.97
CA SER A 386 -16.46 4.38 -9.86
C SER A 386 -16.43 3.81 -11.27
N LEU A 387 -17.57 3.88 -11.97
CA LEU A 387 -17.67 3.62 -13.42
C LEU A 387 -16.82 4.55 -14.28
N GLU A 388 -16.26 5.62 -13.72
CA GLU A 388 -15.15 6.35 -14.34
C GLU A 388 -13.98 5.42 -14.71
N THR A 389 -13.74 4.35 -13.94
CA THR A 389 -12.75 3.33 -14.28
C THR A 389 -13.07 2.67 -15.62
N ALA A 390 -14.33 2.28 -15.83
CA ALA A 390 -14.76 1.67 -17.09
C ALA A 390 -14.57 2.64 -18.26
N ASP A 391 -14.94 3.91 -18.07
CA ASP A 391 -14.73 4.99 -19.04
C ASP A 391 -13.24 5.12 -19.43
N ALA A 392 -12.35 5.14 -18.44
CA ALA A 392 -10.91 5.24 -18.64
C ALA A 392 -10.33 4.01 -19.37
N LEU A 393 -10.78 2.80 -19.01
CA LEU A 393 -10.34 1.55 -19.65
C LEU A 393 -10.83 1.45 -21.10
N LEU A 394 -12.05 1.88 -21.41
CA LEU A 394 -12.58 1.88 -22.79
C LEU A 394 -11.76 2.73 -23.77
N SER A 395 -10.97 3.68 -23.26
CA SER A 395 -10.12 4.58 -24.04
C SER A 395 -8.63 4.22 -23.96
N TYR A 396 -8.29 3.08 -23.35
CA TYR A 396 -6.91 2.68 -23.12
C TYR A 396 -6.51 1.53 -24.05
N THR A 397 -5.58 1.82 -24.97
CA THR A 397 -5.19 0.90 -26.04
C THR A 397 -3.65 0.81 -26.13
N PRO A 398 -2.99 0.06 -25.22
CA PRO A 398 -1.54 -0.11 -25.19
C PRO A 398 -0.87 -0.44 -26.53
N GLU A 399 -1.51 -1.27 -27.36
CA GLU A 399 -0.99 -1.71 -28.68
C GLU A 399 -0.72 -0.54 -29.63
N VAL A 400 -1.43 0.59 -29.50
CA VAL A 400 -1.18 1.80 -30.31
C VAL A 400 0.17 2.45 -29.98
N SER A 401 0.57 2.43 -28.71
CA SER A 401 1.83 3.00 -28.24
C SER A 401 3.01 2.04 -28.34
N ALA A 402 2.74 0.73 -28.32
CA ALA A 402 3.73 -0.34 -28.24
C ALA A 402 4.89 -0.27 -29.27
N PRO A 403 4.70 0.21 -30.53
CA PRO A 403 5.82 0.38 -31.47
C PRO A 403 6.95 1.28 -30.95
N GLY A 404 6.65 2.19 -30.01
CA GLY A 404 7.65 3.09 -29.39
C GLY A 404 8.68 2.38 -28.51
N ILE A 405 8.50 1.09 -28.22
CA ILE A 405 9.47 0.32 -27.43
C ILE A 405 10.70 -0.05 -28.26
N ALA A 406 10.52 -0.35 -29.54
CA ALA A 406 11.59 -0.78 -30.42
C ALA A 406 12.77 0.22 -30.44
N PRO A 407 14.03 -0.25 -30.47
CA PRO A 407 14.45 -1.65 -30.62
C PRO A 407 14.59 -2.43 -29.30
N ARG A 408 14.17 -1.88 -28.16
CA ARG A 408 14.39 -2.48 -26.84
C ARG A 408 13.67 -3.84 -26.71
N PRO A 409 14.27 -4.84 -26.05
CA PRO A 409 13.72 -6.18 -25.98
C PRO A 409 12.42 -6.23 -25.16
N VAL A 410 11.43 -6.98 -25.65
CA VAL A 410 10.15 -7.23 -24.98
C VAL A 410 9.86 -8.72 -24.90
N LEU A 411 9.52 -9.22 -23.72
CA LEU A 411 9.03 -10.57 -23.48
C LEU A 411 7.53 -10.54 -23.16
N LEU A 412 6.74 -11.27 -23.92
CA LEU A 412 5.29 -11.38 -23.74
C LEU A 412 4.95 -12.80 -23.33
N ILE A 413 4.64 -13.02 -22.05
CA ILE A 413 4.22 -14.31 -21.50
C ILE A 413 2.70 -14.34 -21.40
N HIS A 414 2.08 -15.39 -21.92
CA HIS A 414 0.62 -15.56 -21.83
C HIS A 414 0.25 -17.01 -21.51
N GLY A 415 -0.85 -17.21 -20.79
CA GLY A 415 -1.39 -18.54 -20.51
C GLY A 415 -2.25 -19.06 -21.65
N GLU A 416 -2.06 -20.30 -22.08
CA GLU A 416 -2.86 -20.92 -23.15
C GLU A 416 -4.37 -20.91 -22.85
N ASN A 417 -4.73 -21.06 -21.57
CA ASN A 417 -6.11 -21.15 -21.10
C ASN A 417 -6.59 -19.88 -20.39
N ASP A 418 -5.91 -18.75 -20.59
CA ASP A 418 -6.34 -17.47 -20.01
C ASP A 418 -7.65 -17.02 -20.67
N ARG A 419 -8.73 -17.07 -19.90
CA ARG A 419 -10.08 -16.66 -20.34
C ARG A 419 -10.50 -15.31 -19.80
N LEU A 420 -9.72 -14.74 -18.87
CA LEU A 420 -9.96 -13.39 -18.37
C LEU A 420 -9.38 -12.39 -19.37
N VAL A 421 -8.11 -12.56 -19.72
CA VAL A 421 -7.41 -11.83 -20.77
C VAL A 421 -7.07 -12.84 -21.85
N GLN A 422 -7.65 -12.69 -23.04
CA GLN A 422 -7.46 -13.71 -24.09
C GLN A 422 -6.03 -13.66 -24.67
N PRO A 423 -5.44 -14.80 -25.07
CA PRO A 423 -4.10 -14.85 -25.67
C PRO A 423 -3.87 -13.91 -26.86
N ASP A 424 -4.91 -13.72 -27.68
CA ASP A 424 -4.94 -12.78 -28.81
C ASP A 424 -4.50 -11.36 -28.41
N GLU A 425 -4.67 -10.95 -27.16
CA GLU A 425 -4.23 -9.65 -26.66
C GLU A 425 -2.70 -9.51 -26.66
N SER A 426 -1.99 -10.54 -26.18
CA SER A 426 -0.52 -10.53 -26.21
C SER A 426 0.02 -10.79 -27.61
N GLU A 427 -0.71 -11.51 -28.46
CA GLU A 427 -0.37 -11.61 -29.89
C GLU A 427 -0.51 -10.27 -30.62
N SER A 428 -1.54 -9.48 -30.29
CA SER A 428 -1.73 -8.13 -30.80
C SER A 428 -0.57 -7.21 -30.38
N LEU A 429 -0.19 -7.25 -29.10
CA LEU A 429 0.99 -6.54 -28.60
C LEU A 429 2.27 -6.95 -29.35
N ALA A 430 2.49 -8.26 -29.53
CA ALA A 430 3.66 -8.77 -30.25
C ALA A 430 3.70 -8.23 -31.69
N THR A 431 2.56 -8.25 -32.37
CA THR A 431 2.40 -7.73 -33.73
C THR A 431 2.70 -6.23 -33.81
N ALA A 432 2.20 -5.46 -32.84
CA ALA A 432 2.44 -4.01 -32.79
C ALA A 432 3.91 -3.67 -32.50
N ILE A 433 4.58 -4.43 -31.61
CA ILE A 433 5.98 -4.21 -31.23
C ILE A 433 6.95 -4.63 -32.34
N GLY A 434 6.62 -5.69 -33.09
CA GLY A 434 7.45 -6.20 -34.19
C GLY A 434 8.65 -7.02 -33.69
N GLU A 435 9.82 -6.83 -34.33
CA GLU A 435 11.00 -7.71 -34.13
C GLU A 435 11.57 -7.69 -32.70
N SER A 436 11.25 -6.66 -31.92
CA SER A 436 11.64 -6.57 -30.51
C SER A 436 10.86 -7.50 -29.58
N ALA A 437 9.72 -8.03 -30.03
CA ALA A 437 8.86 -8.90 -29.22
C ALA A 437 9.27 -10.38 -29.32
N ARG A 438 9.34 -11.02 -28.15
CA ARG A 438 9.43 -12.46 -27.98
C ARG A 438 8.19 -12.94 -27.23
N SER A 439 7.36 -13.74 -27.88
CA SER A 439 6.17 -14.33 -27.23
C SER A 439 6.47 -15.72 -26.67
N VAL A 440 5.94 -16.00 -25.48
CA VAL A 440 5.98 -17.32 -24.83
C VAL A 440 4.59 -17.66 -24.33
N VAL A 441 4.05 -18.78 -24.79
CA VAL A 441 2.78 -19.33 -24.29
C VAL A 441 3.08 -20.41 -23.27
N ILE A 442 2.46 -20.32 -22.08
CA ILE A 442 2.57 -21.33 -21.03
C ILE A 442 1.37 -22.28 -21.17
N PRO A 443 1.60 -23.57 -21.49
CA PRO A 443 0.53 -24.55 -21.63
C PRO A 443 -0.29 -24.69 -20.35
N ASP A 444 -1.58 -24.97 -20.50
CA ASP A 444 -2.53 -25.21 -19.42
C ASP A 444 -2.70 -24.07 -18.39
N MET A 445 -2.08 -22.89 -18.59
CA MET A 445 -2.11 -21.79 -17.63
C MET A 445 -3.34 -20.91 -17.83
N ALA A 446 -4.18 -20.80 -16.78
CA ALA A 446 -5.25 -19.82 -16.69
C ALA A 446 -4.75 -18.50 -16.03
N HIS A 447 -5.60 -17.48 -15.97
CA HIS A 447 -5.18 -16.11 -15.62
C HIS A 447 -4.43 -15.98 -14.30
N PHE A 448 -4.78 -16.76 -13.27
CA PHE A 448 -4.19 -16.63 -11.92
C PHE A 448 -3.21 -17.73 -11.55
N ASP A 449 -2.95 -18.68 -12.46
CA ASP A 449 -2.07 -19.81 -12.18
C ASP A 449 -0.60 -19.42 -12.01
N TRP A 450 -0.20 -18.25 -12.51
CA TRP A 450 1.12 -17.67 -12.27
C TRP A 450 1.31 -17.12 -10.86
N ALA A 451 0.27 -17.10 -10.01
CA ALA A 451 0.27 -16.38 -8.75
C ALA A 451 0.54 -17.25 -7.50
N ARG A 452 0.82 -18.55 -7.69
CA ARG A 452 0.99 -19.53 -6.60
C ARG A 452 2.39 -20.15 -6.61
N PRO A 453 3.30 -19.74 -5.71
CA PRO A 453 4.60 -20.37 -5.56
C PRO A 453 4.50 -21.89 -5.35
N GLY A 454 5.37 -22.66 -5.99
CA GLY A 454 5.32 -24.12 -6.00
C GLY A 454 4.34 -24.74 -7.00
N ASP A 455 3.51 -23.95 -7.68
CA ASP A 455 2.77 -24.41 -8.87
C ASP A 455 3.74 -24.47 -10.07
N ALA A 456 3.68 -25.56 -10.84
CA ALA A 456 4.57 -25.73 -12.00
C ALA A 456 4.46 -24.59 -13.04
N ARG A 457 3.29 -23.94 -13.14
CA ARG A 457 3.08 -22.80 -14.04
C ARG A 457 3.72 -21.53 -13.51
N TYR A 458 3.60 -21.26 -12.21
CA TYR A 458 4.36 -20.20 -11.54
C TYR A 458 5.86 -20.36 -11.79
N GLU A 459 6.40 -21.56 -11.51
CA GLU A 459 7.83 -21.84 -11.67
C GLU A 459 8.27 -21.63 -13.13
N LYS A 460 7.43 -22.04 -14.09
CA LYS A 460 7.72 -21.86 -15.51
C LYS A 460 7.73 -20.39 -15.94
N VAL A 461 6.78 -19.60 -15.44
CA VAL A 461 6.74 -18.14 -15.68
C VAL A 461 8.01 -17.50 -15.14
N LEU A 462 8.37 -17.78 -13.90
CA LEU A 462 9.57 -17.23 -13.27
C LEU A 462 10.85 -17.64 -13.99
N GLU A 463 11.03 -18.94 -14.30
CA GLU A 463 12.18 -19.45 -15.04
C GLU A 463 12.33 -18.73 -16.39
N THR A 464 11.21 -18.49 -17.07
CA THR A 464 11.18 -17.79 -18.37
C THR A 464 11.61 -16.33 -18.22
N ILE A 465 11.12 -15.64 -17.20
CA ILE A 465 11.47 -14.24 -16.91
C ILE A 465 12.96 -14.15 -16.52
N ASP A 466 13.39 -14.96 -15.55
CA ASP A 466 14.76 -14.95 -15.02
C ASP A 466 15.77 -15.28 -16.12
N GLY A 467 15.53 -16.35 -16.89
CA GLY A 467 16.38 -16.71 -18.02
C GLY A 467 16.47 -15.61 -19.07
N TRP A 468 15.34 -15.01 -19.44
CA TRP A 468 15.32 -13.92 -20.42
C TRP A 468 16.02 -12.65 -19.92
N LEU A 469 15.82 -12.27 -18.66
CA LEU A 469 16.52 -11.13 -18.05
C LEU A 469 18.04 -11.37 -18.01
N ASN A 470 18.47 -12.61 -17.74
CA ASN A 470 19.89 -12.99 -17.82
C ASN A 470 20.43 -12.90 -19.26
N ASP A 471 19.65 -13.32 -20.27
CA ASP A 471 20.07 -13.24 -21.67
C ASP A 471 20.28 -11.80 -22.16
N ILE A 472 19.47 -10.84 -21.69
CA ILE A 472 19.54 -9.44 -22.15
C ILE A 472 20.57 -8.59 -21.39
N TRP A 473 21.03 -9.04 -20.22
CA TRP A 473 21.96 -8.32 -19.35
C TRP A 473 23.29 -9.02 -19.10
N GLY A 474 23.40 -10.30 -19.47
CA GLY A 474 24.58 -11.14 -19.31
C GLY A 474 25.66 -10.96 -20.36
#